data_AF-A0A853FH36-F1
#
_entry.id   AF-A0A853FH36-F1
#
_cell.length_a   1.000
_cell.length_b   1.000
_cell.length_c   1.000
_cell.angle_alpha   90.00
_cell.angle_beta   90.00
_cell.angle_gamma   90.00
#
_symmetry.space_group_name_H-M   'P 1'
#
loop_
_entity.id
_entity.type
_entity.pdbx_description
1 polymer ?
#
loop_
_entity_poly.entity_id
_entity_poly.type
_entity_poly.pdbx_seq_one_letter_code
_entity_poly.pdbx_strand_id
1 'polypeptide(L)'
;MRPASIRRFNAGYLLWMVVAIGFEIWVVLDRLSGAYLPASFAVVTFGAIALHLALNLVLRHFIMVRPRRAARTTFAALLGLGTAYLLYVIGEEIRVLGTLLLSWRTGFIVLSLAAQFGLMWLLFRPDADAWLRGEAPDPPELLEETFS
;
A
#
# COMPACT_ATOMS: atom_id res chain seq x y z
N MET A 1 7.40 19.69 13.77
CA MET A 1 6.07 19.40 13.15
C MET A 1 6.25 18.50 11.91
N ARG A 2 5.45 17.45 11.71
CA ARG A 2 5.58 16.54 10.55
C ARG A 2 5.33 17.26 9.22
N PRO A 3 6.12 17.06 8.15
CA PRO A 3 5.90 17.69 6.85
C PRO A 3 4.55 17.34 6.21
N ALA A 4 4.07 18.21 5.33
CA ALA A 4 2.80 18.01 4.64
C ALA A 4 2.81 16.74 3.77
N SER A 5 3.93 16.39 3.14
CA SER A 5 4.08 15.16 2.36
C SER A 5 3.89 13.90 3.22
N ILE A 6 4.52 13.85 4.39
CA ILE A 6 4.41 12.74 5.35
C ILE A 6 2.97 12.61 5.90
N ARG A 7 2.31 13.73 6.23
CA ARG A 7 0.91 13.70 6.67
C ARG A 7 -0.04 13.22 5.57
N ARG A 8 0.14 13.69 4.34
CA ARG A 8 -0.67 13.28 3.17
C ARG A 8 -0.40 11.83 2.79
N PHE A 9 0.86 11.39 2.85
CA PHE A 9 1.23 10.00 2.66
C PHE A 9 0.49 9.11 3.67
N ASN A 10 0.52 9.50 4.95
CA ASN A 10 -0.18 8.77 6.01
C ASN A 10 -1.68 8.58 5.74
N ALA A 11 -2.37 9.70 5.45
CA ALA A 11 -3.80 9.67 5.20
C ALA A 11 -4.14 8.91 3.92
N GLY A 12 -3.42 9.19 2.83
CA GLY A 12 -3.61 8.52 1.55
C GLY A 12 -3.33 7.03 1.62
N TYR A 13 -2.31 6.62 2.37
CA TYR A 13 -1.95 5.21 2.54
C TYR A 13 -3.01 4.44 3.31
N LEU A 14 -3.52 5.00 4.41
CA LEU A 14 -4.61 4.38 5.17
C LEU A 14 -5.88 4.27 4.33
N LEU A 15 -6.25 5.34 3.62
CA LEU A 15 -7.41 5.32 2.73
C LEU A 15 -7.25 4.23 1.65
N TRP A 16 -6.07 4.16 1.03
CA TRP A 16 -5.77 3.14 0.03
C TRP A 16 -5.84 1.72 0.60
N MET A 17 -5.33 1.50 1.81
CA MET A 17 -5.46 0.20 2.49
C MET A 17 -6.91 -0.21 2.71
N VAL A 18 -7.79 0.71 3.13
CA VAL A 18 -9.22 0.41 3.32
C VAL A 18 -9.85 0.00 1.98
N VAL A 19 -9.55 0.74 0.91
CA VAL A 19 -10.04 0.42 -0.44
C VAL A 19 -9.53 -0.95 -0.91
N ALA A 20 -8.25 -1.25 -0.70
CA ALA A 20 -7.65 -2.52 -1.07
C ALA A 20 -8.24 -3.71 -0.30
N ILE A 21 -8.40 -3.57 1.02
CA ILE A 21 -9.02 -4.60 1.86
C ILE A 21 -10.48 -4.83 1.43
N GLY A 22 -11.24 -3.74 1.21
CA GLY A 22 -12.63 -3.84 0.76
C GLY A 22 -12.77 -4.58 -0.57
N PHE A 23 -11.85 -4.31 -1.51
CA PHE A 23 -11.80 -5.01 -2.79
C PHE A 23 -11.47 -6.50 -2.63
N GLU A 24 -10.44 -6.85 -1.86
CA GLU A 24 -10.08 -8.25 -1.61
C GLU A 24 -11.24 -9.03 -0.95
N ILE A 25 -11.92 -8.43 0.03
CA ILE A 25 -13.12 -9.03 0.65
C ILE A 25 -14.21 -9.26 -0.39
N TRP A 26 -14.48 -8.29 -1.25
CA TRP A 26 -15.50 -8.43 -2.28
C TRP A 26 -15.17 -9.53 -3.30
N VAL A 27 -13.92 -9.59 -3.77
CA VAL A 27 -13.44 -10.66 -4.68
C VAL A 27 -13.60 -12.05 -4.05
N VAL A 28 -13.29 -12.17 -2.76
CA VAL A 28 -13.48 -13.42 -2.02
C VAL A 28 -14.96 -13.77 -1.96
N LEU A 29 -15.83 -12.85 -1.55
CA LEU A 29 -17.26 -13.10 -1.40
C LEU A 29 -17.88 -13.53 -2.74
N ASP A 30 -17.50 -12.86 -3.83
CA ASP A 30 -17.91 -13.21 -5.19
C ASP A 30 -17.49 -14.66 -5.53
N ARG A 31 -16.24 -15.03 -5.26
CA ARG A 31 -15.74 -16.39 -5.52
C ARG A 31 -16.36 -17.46 -4.62
N LEU A 32 -16.58 -17.17 -3.34
CA LEU A 32 -17.24 -18.09 -2.40
C LEU A 32 -18.72 -18.31 -2.77
N SER A 33 -19.37 -17.32 -3.38
CA SER A 33 -20.74 -17.44 -3.86
C SER A 33 -20.86 -18.30 -5.13
N GLY A 34 -19.79 -18.42 -5.91
CA GLY A 34 -19.78 -19.11 -7.22
C GLY A 34 -19.14 -20.50 -7.25
N ALA A 35 -18.25 -20.85 -6.31
CA ALA A 35 -17.54 -22.14 -6.31
C ALA A 35 -17.00 -22.54 -4.92
N TYR A 36 -16.88 -23.85 -4.68
CA TYR A 36 -16.14 -24.40 -3.54
C TYR A 36 -14.63 -24.16 -3.74
N LEU A 37 -14.05 -23.18 -3.04
CA LEU A 37 -12.59 -23.02 -2.98
C LEU A 37 -12.00 -24.06 -2.00
N PRO A 38 -10.94 -24.80 -2.38
CA PRO A 38 -10.23 -25.66 -1.44
C PRO A 38 -9.77 -24.82 -0.23
N ALA A 39 -10.06 -25.28 0.98
CA ALA A 39 -9.74 -24.55 2.22
C ALA A 39 -8.25 -24.17 2.31
N SER A 40 -7.36 -25.03 1.80
CA SER A 40 -5.92 -24.78 1.72
C SER A 40 -5.56 -23.57 0.83
N PHE A 41 -6.22 -23.41 -0.31
CA PHE A 41 -6.01 -22.27 -1.20
C PHE A 41 -6.46 -20.97 -0.53
N ALA A 42 -7.64 -20.98 0.10
CA ALA A 42 -8.14 -19.84 0.85
C ALA A 42 -7.15 -19.43 1.96
N VAL A 43 -6.71 -20.38 2.80
CA VAL A 43 -5.78 -20.10 3.91
C VAL A 43 -4.45 -19.52 3.42
N VAL A 44 -3.87 -20.03 2.34
CA VAL A 44 -2.61 -19.51 1.78
C VAL A 44 -2.81 -18.10 1.24
N THR A 45 -3.87 -17.86 0.47
CA THR A 45 -4.15 -16.54 -0.10
C THR A 45 -4.44 -15.51 0.99
N PHE A 46 -5.26 -15.85 1.99
CA PHE A 46 -5.54 -14.98 3.13
C PHE A 46 -4.31 -14.72 3.98
N GLY A 47 -3.52 -15.76 4.26
CA GLY A 47 -2.27 -15.63 5.00
C GLY A 47 -1.29 -14.70 4.31
N ALA A 48 -1.15 -14.80 2.98
CA ALA A 48 -0.30 -13.93 2.18
C ALA A 48 -0.78 -12.46 2.19
N ILE A 49 -2.10 -12.23 2.03
CA ILE A 49 -2.68 -10.88 2.10
C ILE A 49 -2.48 -10.29 3.50
N ALA A 50 -2.77 -11.04 4.56
CA ALA A 50 -2.60 -10.59 5.94
C ALA A 50 -1.14 -10.25 6.26
N LEU A 51 -0.20 -11.11 5.85
CA LEU A 51 1.23 -10.87 6.00
C LEU A 51 1.67 -9.62 5.24
N HIS A 52 1.21 -9.47 4.00
CA HIS A 52 1.49 -8.29 3.18
C HIS A 52 1.00 -7.01 3.87
N LEU A 53 -0.24 -6.99 4.38
CA LEU A 53 -0.80 -5.84 5.09
C LEU A 53 -0.03 -5.54 6.40
N ALA A 54 0.33 -6.57 7.16
CA ALA A 54 1.09 -6.41 8.40
C ALA A 54 2.46 -5.78 8.16
N LEU A 55 3.23 -6.30 7.19
CA LEU A 55 4.54 -5.74 6.83
C LEU A 55 4.45 -4.27 6.41
N ASN A 56 3.44 -3.97 5.61
CA ASN A 56 3.14 -2.63 5.12
C ASN A 56 2.80 -1.64 6.24
N LEU A 57 1.99 -2.07 7.22
CA LEU A 57 1.68 -1.28 8.41
C LEU A 57 2.91 -1.02 9.28
N VAL A 58 3.77 -2.03 9.44
CA VAL A 58 5.03 -1.89 10.18
C VAL A 58 5.96 -0.90 9.49
N LEU A 59 6.13 -1.01 8.18
CA LEU A 59 6.96 -0.08 7.40
C LEU A 59 6.39 1.34 7.46
N ARG A 60 5.07 1.51 7.35
CA ARG A 60 4.41 2.80 7.59
C ARG A 60 4.73 3.34 8.98
N HIS A 61 4.67 2.52 10.03
CA HIS A 61 5.00 2.96 11.39
C HIS A 61 6.44 3.50 11.47
N PHE A 62 7.41 2.82 10.85
CA PHE A 62 8.79 3.30 10.79
C PHE A 62 8.98 4.55 9.91
N ILE A 63 8.11 4.81 8.94
CA ILE A 63 8.15 6.07 8.18
C ILE A 63 7.58 7.23 9.04
N MET A 64 6.56 6.95 9.84
CA MET A 64 5.76 7.96 10.53
C MET A 64 6.23 8.32 11.94
N VAL A 65 6.70 7.33 12.70
CA VAL A 65 6.96 7.44 14.14
C VAL A 65 8.45 7.38 14.44
N ARG A 66 9.19 6.51 13.75
CA ARG A 66 10.65 6.36 13.93
C ARG A 66 11.36 6.47 12.59
N PRO A 67 11.49 7.71 12.03
CA PRO A 67 11.91 7.93 10.65
C PRO A 67 13.19 7.15 10.33
N ARG A 68 13.05 6.17 9.43
CA ARG A 68 14.17 5.37 8.92
C ARG A 68 14.19 5.40 7.41
N ARG A 69 15.30 5.84 6.83
CA ARG A 69 15.54 5.76 5.37
C ARG A 69 15.40 4.35 4.83
N ALA A 70 15.88 3.36 5.60
CA ALA A 70 15.73 1.95 5.27
C ALA A 70 14.26 1.53 5.13
N ALA A 71 13.37 2.04 5.99
CA ALA A 71 11.94 1.74 5.89
C ALA A 71 11.32 2.32 4.61
N ARG A 72 11.71 3.54 4.21
CA ARG A 72 11.31 4.11 2.91
C ARG A 72 11.78 3.25 1.75
N THR A 73 13.05 2.84 1.72
CA THR A 73 13.58 2.04 0.61
C THR A 73 12.94 0.66 0.53
N THR A 74 12.75 -0.01 1.67
CA THR A 74 12.05 -1.30 1.71
C THR A 74 10.60 -1.16 1.27
N PHE A 75 9.91 -0.12 1.73
CA PHE A 75 8.54 0.18 1.32
C PHE A 75 8.45 0.44 -0.19
N ALA A 76 9.34 1.27 -0.74
CA ALA A 76 9.40 1.55 -2.17
C ALA A 76 9.72 0.29 -3.00
N ALA A 77 10.62 -0.58 -2.51
CA ALA A 77 10.94 -1.83 -3.17
C ALA A 77 9.74 -2.79 -3.20
N LEU A 78 9.05 -2.97 -2.07
CA LEU A 78 7.84 -3.81 -2.01
C LEU A 78 6.72 -3.28 -2.90
N LEU A 79 6.55 -1.96 -2.92
CA LEU A 79 5.55 -1.30 -3.76
C LEU A 79 5.91 -1.41 -5.25
N GLY A 80 7.19 -1.30 -5.60
CA GLY A 80 7.69 -1.56 -6.96
C GLY A 80 7.48 -3.01 -7.41
N LEU A 81 7.72 -3.99 -6.55
CA LEU A 81 7.40 -5.40 -6.83
C LEU A 81 5.89 -5.61 -7.06
N GLY A 82 5.05 -4.98 -6.23
CA GLY A 82 3.60 -5.00 -6.41
C GLY A 82 3.16 -4.38 -7.73
N THR A 83 3.72 -3.21 -8.09
CA THR A 83 3.49 -2.56 -9.38
C THR A 83 3.90 -3.45 -10.54
N ALA A 84 5.08 -4.07 -10.50
CA ALA A 84 5.56 -4.96 -11.55
C ALA A 84 4.63 -6.17 -11.74
N TYR A 85 4.13 -6.76 -10.64
CA TYR A 85 3.15 -7.83 -10.70
C TYR A 85 1.83 -7.37 -11.35
N LEU A 86 1.30 -6.21 -10.96
CA LEU A 86 0.08 -5.65 -11.55
C LEU A 86 0.21 -5.38 -13.05
N LEU A 87 1.35 -4.84 -13.48
CA LEU A 87 1.65 -4.62 -14.89
C LEU A 87 1.78 -5.94 -15.66
N TYR A 88 2.39 -6.96 -15.06
CA TYR A 88 2.44 -8.31 -15.63
C TYR A 88 1.03 -8.88 -15.84
N VAL A 89 0.13 -8.75 -14.85
CA VAL A 89 -1.26 -9.19 -14.96
C VAL A 89 -1.99 -8.48 -16.10
N ILE A 90 -1.82 -7.16 -16.23
CA ILE A 90 -2.38 -6.41 -17.38
C ILE A 90 -1.80 -6.93 -18.70
N GLY A 91 -0.49 -7.14 -18.77
CA GLY A 91 0.19 -7.64 -19.96
C GLY A 91 -0.34 -9.01 -20.39
N GLU A 92 -0.55 -9.92 -19.44
CA GLU A 92 -1.15 -11.23 -19.71
C GLU A 92 -2.61 -11.12 -20.14
N GLU A 93 -3.42 -10.26 -19.53
CA GLU A 93 -4.80 -10.01 -19.96
C GLU A 93 -4.84 -9.52 -21.42
N ILE A 94 -3.98 -8.55 -21.79
CA ILE A 94 -3.87 -8.06 -23.17
C ILE A 94 -3.39 -9.18 -24.12
N ARG A 95 -2.41 -9.99 -23.71
CA ARG A 95 -1.87 -11.08 -24.51
C ARG A 95 -2.93 -12.16 -24.81
N VAL A 96 -3.75 -12.50 -23.83
CA VAL A 96 -4.78 -13.54 -23.96
C VAL A 96 -6.02 -13.04 -24.71
N LEU A 97 -6.48 -11.82 -24.44
CA LEU A 97 -7.73 -11.28 -24.97
C LEU A 97 -7.54 -10.41 -26.23
N GLY A 98 -6.29 -10.11 -26.61
CA GLY A 98 -5.93 -9.24 -27.72
C GLY A 98 -6.33 -7.77 -27.52
N THR A 99 -7.01 -7.43 -26.42
CA THR A 99 -7.54 -6.11 -26.10
C THR A 99 -7.53 -5.90 -24.59
N LEU A 100 -7.43 -4.64 -24.16
CA LEU A 100 -7.68 -4.28 -22.77
C LEU A 100 -9.20 -4.22 -22.57
N LEU A 101 -9.79 -5.31 -22.08
CA LEU A 101 -11.18 -5.25 -21.62
C LEU A 101 -11.24 -4.37 -20.37
N LEU A 102 -12.02 -3.29 -20.44
CA LEU A 102 -12.35 -2.44 -19.29
C LEU A 102 -13.27 -3.23 -18.32
N SER A 103 -12.67 -4.18 -17.62
CA SER A 103 -13.31 -4.88 -16.52
C SER A 103 -13.17 -4.06 -15.24
N TRP A 104 -14.06 -4.29 -14.27
CA TRP A 104 -13.93 -3.71 -12.93
C TRP A 104 -12.58 -4.05 -12.28
N ARG A 105 -12.02 -5.23 -12.59
CA ARG A 105 -10.71 -5.68 -12.11
C ARG A 105 -9.60 -4.83 -12.71
N THR A 106 -9.62 -4.63 -14.02
CA THR A 106 -8.66 -3.78 -14.73
C THR A 106 -8.74 -2.34 -14.23
N GLY A 107 -9.96 -1.81 -14.01
CA GLY A 107 -10.17 -0.50 -13.40
C GLY A 107 -9.55 -0.38 -12.00
N PHE A 108 -9.72 -1.40 -11.15
CA PHE A 108 -9.09 -1.43 -9.83
C PHE A 108 -7.55 -1.51 -9.91
N ILE A 109 -7.00 -2.27 -10.86
CA ILE A 109 -5.54 -2.34 -11.07
C ILE A 109 -5.00 -0.96 -11.46
N VAL A 110 -5.66 -0.26 -12.38
CA VAL A 110 -5.26 1.10 -12.79
C VAL A 110 -5.33 2.06 -11.61
N LEU A 111 -6.40 2.02 -10.82
CA LEU A 111 -6.52 2.81 -9.61
C LEU A 111 -5.41 2.49 -8.60
N SER A 112 -5.06 1.21 -8.46
CA SER A 112 -3.98 0.73 -7.60
C SER A 112 -2.62 1.28 -8.02
N LEU A 113 -2.34 1.29 -9.31
CA LEU A 113 -1.11 1.87 -9.87
C LEU A 113 -1.06 3.38 -9.63
N ALA A 114 -2.17 4.10 -9.85
CA ALA A 114 -2.25 5.53 -9.59
C ALA A 114 -2.04 5.88 -8.10
N ALA A 115 -2.65 5.11 -7.19
CA ALA A 115 -2.46 5.27 -5.75
C ALA A 115 -1.01 4.99 -5.35
N GLN A 116 -0.42 3.91 -5.84
CA GLN A 116 0.99 3.55 -5.61
C GLN A 116 1.94 4.65 -6.08
N PHE A 117 1.73 5.18 -7.28
CA PHE A 117 2.52 6.29 -7.81
C PHE A 117 2.39 7.55 -6.96
N GLY A 118 1.17 7.92 -6.58
CA GLY A 118 0.92 9.09 -5.72
C GLY A 118 1.58 8.96 -4.34
N LEU A 119 1.54 7.77 -3.74
CA LEU A 119 2.17 7.48 -2.46
C LEU A 119 3.70 7.53 -2.55
N MET A 120 4.29 6.94 -3.60
CA MET A 120 5.71 7.06 -3.86
C MET A 120 6.12 8.51 -4.09
N TRP A 121 5.39 9.25 -4.90
CA TRP A 121 5.68 10.66 -5.14
C TRP A 121 5.75 11.45 -3.83
N LEU A 122 4.81 11.23 -2.91
CA LEU A 122 4.82 11.88 -1.60
C LEU A 122 6.04 11.49 -0.75
N LEU A 123 6.45 10.22 -0.76
CA LEU A 123 7.59 9.72 0.01
C LEU A 123 8.96 10.24 -0.47
N PHE A 124 9.05 10.60 -1.76
CA PHE A 124 10.28 11.06 -2.39
C PHE A 124 10.34 12.58 -2.54
N ARG A 125 9.38 13.31 -1.98
CA ARG A 125 9.48 14.77 -1.90
C ARG A 125 10.66 15.21 -1.01
N PRO A 126 11.27 16.37 -1.29
CA PRO A 126 12.40 16.88 -0.50
C PRO A 126 12.09 17.02 1.00
N ASP A 127 10.86 17.42 1.34
CA ASP A 127 10.41 17.57 2.73
C ASP A 127 10.26 16.22 3.46
N ALA A 128 9.87 15.16 2.73
CA ALA A 128 9.87 13.79 3.25
C ALA A 128 11.30 13.26 3.45
N ASP A 129 12.24 13.56 2.55
CA ASP A 129 13.64 13.15 2.72
C ASP A 129 14.29 13.83 3.93
N ALA A 130 14.06 15.12 4.13
CA ALA A 130 14.54 15.86 5.29
C ALA A 130 13.98 15.27 6.61
N TRP A 131 12.69 14.92 6.65
CA TRP A 131 12.09 14.20 7.77
C TRP A 131 12.75 12.85 8.04
N LEU A 132 13.00 12.07 6.99
CA LEU A 132 13.62 10.75 7.12
C LEU A 132 15.11 10.81 7.48
N ARG A 133 15.77 11.95 7.29
CA ARG A 133 17.12 12.25 7.78
C ARG A 133 17.16 12.70 9.24
N GLY A 134 16.02 13.01 9.86
CA GLY A 134 15.96 13.65 11.18
C GLY A 134 16.40 15.12 11.16
N GLU A 135 16.42 15.76 9.98
CA GLU A 135 16.76 17.20 9.84
C GLU A 135 15.56 18.10 10.13
N ALA A 136 14.36 17.54 10.12
CA ALA A 136 13.16 18.26 10.51
C ALA A 136 13.11 18.30 12.05
N PRO A 137 12.83 19.47 12.67
CA PRO A 137 12.69 19.55 14.11
C PRO A 137 11.58 18.61 14.57
N ASP A 138 11.97 17.64 15.41
CA ASP A 138 11.05 16.78 16.12
C ASP A 138 10.05 17.69 16.86
N PRO A 139 8.72 17.47 16.74
CA PRO A 139 7.85 17.98 17.77
C PRO A 139 8.32 17.38 19.11
N PRO A 140 8.27 18.14 20.22
CA PRO A 140 8.45 17.55 21.54
C PRO A 140 7.54 16.31 21.62
N GLU A 141 8.12 15.22 22.10
CA GLU A 141 7.45 13.92 22.14
C GLU A 141 6.03 14.07 22.68
N LEU A 142 5.07 13.43 22.02
CA LEU A 142 3.66 13.29 22.44
C LEU A 142 3.47 12.61 23.81
N LEU A 143 4.51 12.56 24.65
CA LEU A 143 4.49 12.07 26.02
C LEU A 143 4.02 13.13 27.01
N GLU A 144 4.13 14.44 26.70
CA GLU A 144 3.72 15.49 27.66
C GLU A 144 2.20 15.78 27.64
N GLU A 145 1.48 15.55 26.55
CA GLU A 145 0.02 15.81 26.50
C GLU A 145 -0.85 14.64 26.96
N THR A 146 -0.29 13.46 27.24
CA THR A 146 -1.09 12.31 27.72
C THR A 146 -1.16 12.26 29.26
N PHE A 147 -0.34 13.06 29.96
CA PHE A 147 -0.25 13.05 31.43
C PHE A 147 -0.16 14.45 32.07
N SER A 148 -0.49 15.53 31.35
CA SER A 148 -0.69 16.87 31.93
C SER A 148 -2.15 17.29 31.98
#